data_AF-A0A662U9V3-F1
#
_entry.id   AF-A0A662U9V3-F1
#
_cell.length_a   1.000
_cell.length_b   1.000
_cell.length_c   1.000
_cell.angle_alpha   90.00
_cell.angle_beta   90.00
_cell.angle_gamma   90.00
#
_symmetry.space_group_name_H-M   'P 1'
#
loop_
_entity.id
_entity.type
_entity.pdbx_description
1 polymer ?
#
loop_
_entity_poly.entity_id
_entity_poly.type
_entity_poly.pdbx_seq_one_letter_code
_entity_poly.pdbx_strand_id
1 'polypeptide(L)'
;MTDEVKGDEIRLVEEFLETAFNSIFSSSLYTVLDYHVRRIAGTSLAKLILEKPREVFRALTMIMNEDKYAVGLLERTLEKHIEQVLKRPVGEELFEAIVNDDAERVKQILIRLAREYMAKVRSV
;
A
#
# COMPACT_ATOMS: atom_id res chain seq x y z
N MET A 1 -24.40 4.66 5.61
CA MET A 1 -23.80 3.33 5.72
C MET A 1 -22.34 3.48 5.36
N THR A 2 -21.44 3.38 6.33
CA THR A 2 -20.01 3.25 6.04
C THR A 2 -19.81 1.91 5.36
N ASP A 3 -19.43 1.91 4.08
CA ASP A 3 -19.03 0.69 3.37
C ASP A 3 -17.80 0.12 4.07
N GLU A 4 -17.99 -0.85 4.96
CA GLU A 4 -16.88 -1.60 5.53
C GLU A 4 -16.11 -2.30 4.41
N VAL A 5 -14.78 -2.15 4.42
CA VAL A 5 -13.91 -2.84 3.48
C VAL A 5 -14.07 -4.35 3.67
N LYS A 6 -14.34 -5.08 2.58
CA LYS A 6 -14.61 -6.52 2.67
C LYS A 6 -13.33 -7.28 2.99
N GLY A 7 -13.44 -8.35 3.78
CA GLY A 7 -12.28 -9.14 4.19
C GLY A 7 -11.49 -9.78 3.03
N ASP A 8 -12.12 -9.99 1.87
CA ASP A 8 -11.42 -10.47 0.66
C ASP A 8 -10.61 -9.34 -0.02
N GLU A 9 -11.09 -8.10 0.05
CA GLU A 9 -10.38 -6.93 -0.50
C GLU A 9 -9.14 -6.62 0.34
N ILE A 10 -9.26 -6.70 1.67
CA ILE A 10 -8.12 -6.54 2.59
C ILE A 10 -7.05 -7.59 2.29
N ARG A 11 -7.45 -8.87 2.17
CA ARG A 11 -6.52 -9.97 1.89
C ARG A 11 -5.80 -9.82 0.55
N LEU A 12 -6.52 -9.41 -0.50
CA LEU A 12 -5.93 -9.14 -1.81
C LEU A 12 -4.87 -8.04 -1.74
N VAL A 13 -5.17 -6.94 -1.04
CA VAL A 13 -4.26 -5.81 -0.90
C VAL A 13 -3.06 -6.17 -0.01
N GLU A 14 -3.28 -6.93 1.05
CA GLU A 14 -2.22 -7.49 1.89
C GLU A 14 -1.26 -8.37 1.10
N GLU A 15 -1.77 -9.32 0.32
CA GLU A 15 -0.93 -10.19 -0.52
C GLU A 15 -0.16 -9.40 -1.58
N PHE A 16 -0.81 -8.42 -2.20
CA PHE A 16 -0.18 -7.53 -3.17
C PHE A 16 0.96 -6.72 -2.55
N LEU A 17 0.72 -6.07 -1.40
CA LEU A 17 1.73 -5.27 -0.71
C LEU A 17 2.88 -6.16 -0.23
N GLU A 18 2.57 -7.30 0.38
CA GLU A 18 3.58 -8.26 0.83
C GLU A 18 4.47 -8.71 -0.33
N THR A 19 3.88 -9.12 -1.44
CA THR A 19 4.61 -9.54 -2.64
C THR A 19 5.47 -8.40 -3.18
N ALA A 20 4.92 -7.20 -3.31
CA ALA A 20 5.63 -6.05 -3.87
C ALA A 20 6.80 -5.60 -2.96
N PHE A 21 6.59 -5.46 -1.66
CA PHE A 21 7.65 -5.09 -0.71
C PHE A 21 8.75 -6.16 -0.65
N ASN A 22 8.37 -7.43 -0.52
CA ASN A 22 9.34 -8.51 -0.37
C ASN A 22 10.13 -8.80 -1.65
N SER A 23 9.63 -8.38 -2.83
CA SER A 23 10.36 -8.48 -4.10
C SER A 23 11.51 -7.47 -4.25
N ILE A 24 11.41 -6.33 -3.56
CA ILE A 24 12.37 -5.22 -3.66
C ILE A 24 13.34 -5.26 -2.48
N PHE A 25 12.81 -5.55 -1.30
CA PHE A 25 13.52 -5.46 -0.03
C PHE A 25 13.76 -6.85 0.56
N SER A 26 13.85 -6.95 1.88
CA SER A 26 13.91 -8.25 2.55
C SER A 26 12.54 -8.94 2.55
N SER A 27 12.53 -10.27 2.62
CA SER A 27 11.34 -11.12 2.66
C SER A 27 10.41 -10.90 3.86
N SER A 28 10.77 -10.02 4.78
CA SER A 28 10.01 -9.73 6.00
C SER A 28 9.62 -8.26 6.14
N LEU A 29 9.95 -7.39 5.18
CA LEU A 29 9.75 -5.96 5.36
C LEU A 29 8.27 -5.62 5.54
N TYR A 30 7.39 -6.17 4.71
CA TYR A 30 5.94 -5.95 4.85
C TYR A 30 5.44 -6.40 6.22
N THR A 31 5.82 -7.59 6.68
CA THR A 31 5.43 -8.12 7.99
C THR A 31 5.87 -7.21 9.13
N VAL A 32 7.09 -6.65 9.05
CA VAL A 32 7.61 -5.70 10.05
C VAL A 32 6.80 -4.40 10.03
N LEU A 33 6.54 -3.83 8.85
CA LEU A 33 5.73 -2.63 8.71
C LEU A 33 4.31 -2.84 9.24
N ASP A 34 3.64 -3.92 8.84
CA ASP A 34 2.30 -4.27 9.29
C ASP A 34 2.23 -4.47 10.81
N TYR A 35 3.22 -5.16 11.40
CA TYR A 35 3.31 -5.30 12.85
C TYR A 35 3.36 -3.95 13.56
N HIS A 36 4.19 -3.02 13.09
CA HIS A 36 4.27 -1.70 13.70
C HIS A 36 3.01 -0.86 13.45
N VAL A 37 2.41 -0.93 12.26
CA VAL A 37 1.15 -0.24 11.97
C VAL A 37 0.03 -0.72 12.90
N ARG A 38 -0.08 -2.03 13.16
CA ARG A 38 -1.04 -2.57 14.13
C ARG A 38 -0.83 -2.00 15.52
N ARG A 39 0.41 -1.77 15.95
CA ARG A 39 0.72 -1.16 17.25
C ARG A 39 0.38 0.33 17.32
N ILE A 40 0.49 1.06 16.22
CA ILE A 40 0.28 2.52 16.16
C ILE A 40 -1.19 2.87 15.89
N ALA A 41 -1.81 2.19 14.94
CA ALA A 41 -3.13 2.52 14.41
C ALA A 41 -4.23 1.51 14.82
N GLY A 42 -3.88 0.40 15.48
CA GLY A 42 -4.85 -0.63 15.91
C GLY A 42 -5.44 -1.46 14.77
N THR A 43 -4.90 -1.36 13.55
CA THR A 43 -5.38 -2.05 12.35
C THR A 43 -4.21 -2.47 11.46
N SER A 44 -4.44 -3.34 10.47
CA SER A 44 -3.37 -3.75 9.53
C SER A 44 -3.02 -2.61 8.56
N LEU A 45 -1.82 -2.63 7.99
CA LEU A 45 -1.38 -1.68 6.96
C LEU A 45 -2.32 -1.70 5.76
N ALA A 46 -2.68 -2.88 5.27
CA ALA A 46 -3.62 -3.01 4.15
C ALA A 46 -4.98 -2.37 4.48
N LYS A 47 -5.53 -2.62 5.67
CA LYS A 47 -6.80 -2.03 6.09
C LYS A 47 -6.68 -0.51 6.30
N LEU A 48 -5.57 -0.04 6.89
CA LEU A 48 -5.31 1.38 7.08
C LEU A 48 -5.28 2.15 5.75
N ILE A 49 -4.59 1.60 4.73
CA ILE A 49 -4.52 2.22 3.41
C ILE A 49 -5.92 2.34 2.78
N LEU A 50 -6.76 1.32 2.92
CA LEU A 50 -8.09 1.31 2.30
C LEU A 50 -9.10 2.18 3.02
N GLU A 51 -9.03 2.28 4.35
CA GLU A 51 -9.99 3.05 5.14
C GLU A 51 -9.56 4.50 5.37
N LYS A 52 -8.26 4.72 5.56
CA LYS A 52 -7.70 6.01 5.98
C LYS A 52 -6.33 6.27 5.32
N PRO A 53 -6.28 6.41 3.99
CA PRO A 53 -5.03 6.48 3.25
C PRO A 53 -4.10 7.61 3.69
N ARG A 54 -4.64 8.75 4.15
CA ARG A 54 -3.84 9.86 4.69
C ARG A 54 -3.12 9.53 5.99
N GLU A 55 -3.65 8.62 6.81
CA GLU A 55 -3.02 8.21 8.06
C GLU A 55 -1.80 7.30 7.84
N VAL A 56 -1.67 6.68 6.66
CA VAL A 56 -0.58 5.76 6.32
C VAL A 56 0.77 6.46 6.36
N PHE A 57 0.89 7.63 5.71
CA PHE A 57 2.15 8.39 5.70
C PHE A 57 2.62 8.73 7.11
N ARG A 58 1.68 9.10 7.98
CA ARG A 58 1.96 9.38 9.39
C ARG A 58 2.45 8.12 10.12
N ALA A 59 1.77 6.99 9.94
CA ALA A 59 2.16 5.73 10.56
C ALA A 59 3.57 5.29 10.10
N LEU A 60 3.85 5.33 8.80
CA LEU A 60 5.17 5.01 8.25
C LEU A 60 6.25 5.97 8.75
N THR A 61 5.96 7.26 8.84
CA THR A 61 6.89 8.26 9.39
C THR A 61 7.24 7.94 10.84
N MET A 62 6.27 7.56 11.67
CA MET A 62 6.53 7.15 13.05
C MET A 62 7.38 5.88 13.14
N ILE A 63 7.17 4.91 12.24
CA ILE A 63 7.96 3.66 12.18
C ILE A 63 9.42 3.96 11.83
N MET A 64 9.65 4.93 10.96
CA MET A 64 10.97 5.35 10.48
C MET A 64 11.64 6.41 11.38
N ASN A 65 11.30 6.46 12.68
CA ASN A 65 11.85 7.45 13.62
C ASN A 65 11.73 8.91 13.15
N GLU A 66 10.57 9.27 12.59
CA GLU A 66 10.25 10.59 12.05
C GLU A 66 11.04 10.99 10.78
N ASP A 67 11.77 10.06 10.18
CA ASP A 67 12.47 10.28 8.92
C ASP A 67 11.51 10.23 7.71
N LYS A 68 10.98 11.40 7.35
CA LYS A 68 10.14 11.59 6.15
C LYS A 68 10.87 11.27 4.85
N TYR A 69 12.20 11.43 4.80
CA TYR A 69 12.96 11.12 3.61
C TYR A 69 13.02 9.62 3.37
N ALA A 70 13.22 8.82 4.42
CA ALA A 70 13.15 7.36 4.36
C ALA A 70 11.77 6.87 3.87
N VAL A 71 10.67 7.45 4.36
CA VAL A 71 9.31 7.14 3.87
C VAL A 71 9.17 7.47 2.38
N GLY A 72 9.61 8.67 1.95
CA GLY A 72 9.52 9.04 0.54
C GLY A 72 10.42 8.18 -0.37
N LEU A 73 11.53 7.63 0.13
CA LEU A 73 12.32 6.63 -0.60
C LEU A 73 11.59 5.29 -0.71
N LEU A 74 10.92 4.85 0.37
CA LEU A 74 10.13 3.63 0.38
C LEU A 74 9.00 3.71 -0.66
N GLU A 75 8.23 4.79 -0.64
CA GLU A 75 7.10 5.02 -1.55
C GLU A 75 7.53 5.05 -3.01
N ARG A 76 8.55 5.86 -3.35
CA ARG A 76 9.05 5.97 -4.73
C ARG A 76 9.66 4.66 -5.25
N THR A 77 10.33 3.90 -4.38
CA THR A 77 10.89 2.61 -4.78
C THR A 77 9.78 1.62 -5.09
N LEU A 78 8.76 1.55 -4.23
CA LEU A 78 7.60 0.69 -4.43
C LEU A 78 6.82 1.08 -5.69
N GLU A 79 6.57 2.37 -5.89
CA GLU A 79 5.92 2.92 -7.08
C GLU A 79 6.66 2.48 -8.35
N LYS A 80 7.96 2.78 -8.45
CA LYS A 80 8.78 2.41 -9.62
C LYS A 80 8.78 0.92 -9.91
N HIS A 81 8.83 0.09 -8.88
CA HIS A 81 8.76 -1.37 -9.04
C HIS A 81 7.41 -1.81 -9.63
N ILE A 82 6.30 -1.29 -9.11
CA ILE A 82 4.97 -1.59 -9.65
C ILE A 82 4.86 -1.10 -11.10
N GLU A 83 5.37 0.09 -11.42
CA GLU A 83 5.40 0.61 -12.80
C GLU A 83 6.19 -0.28 -13.75
N GLN A 84 7.32 -0.85 -13.31
CA GLN A 84 8.12 -1.77 -14.11
C GLN A 84 7.38 -3.09 -14.38
N VAL A 85 6.72 -3.64 -13.37
CA VAL A 85 5.94 -4.88 -13.51
C VAL A 85 4.71 -4.67 -14.42
N LEU A 86 4.01 -3.55 -14.25
CA LEU A 86 2.80 -3.24 -15.02
C LEU A 86 3.07 -2.56 -16.37
N LYS A 87 4.30 -2.09 -16.60
CA LYS A 87 4.74 -1.38 -17.81
C LYS A 87 3.93 -0.11 -18.11
N ARG A 88 3.51 0.60 -17.06
CA ARG A 88 2.76 1.88 -17.15
C ARG A 88 2.92 2.70 -15.86
N PRO A 89 2.70 4.02 -15.90
CA PRO A 89 2.62 4.83 -14.69
C PRO A 89 1.45 4.40 -13.78
N VAL A 90 1.64 4.48 -12.45
CA VAL A 90 0.61 4.08 -11.46
C VAL A 90 0.37 5.08 -10.33
N GLY A 91 1.27 6.05 -10.10
CA GLY A 91 1.21 6.91 -8.93
C GLY A 91 0.27 8.11 -9.03
N GLU A 92 0.09 8.70 -10.23
CA GLU A 92 -0.61 9.99 -10.39
C GLU A 92 -2.08 9.94 -9.92
N GLU A 93 -2.84 8.94 -10.38
CA GLU A 93 -4.25 8.76 -10.01
C GLU A 93 -4.41 8.43 -8.51
N LEU A 94 -3.50 7.63 -7.97
CA LEU A 94 -3.52 7.25 -6.55
C LEU A 94 -3.19 8.46 -5.66
N PHE A 95 -2.18 9.24 -6.04
CA PHE A 95 -1.78 10.44 -5.33
C PHE A 95 -2.90 11.48 -5.31
N GLU A 96 -3.56 11.71 -6.45
CA GLU A 96 -4.69 12.63 -6.55
C GLU A 96 -5.83 12.23 -5.58
N ALA A 97 -6.17 10.93 -5.54
CA ALA A 97 -7.20 10.42 -4.65
C ALA A 97 -6.83 10.58 -3.15
N ILE A 98 -5.57 10.33 -2.79
CA ILE A 98 -5.07 10.54 -1.41
C ILE A 98 -5.12 12.02 -1.01
N VAL A 99 -4.67 12.91 -1.90
CA VAL A 99 -4.68 14.37 -1.67
C VAL A 99 -6.09 14.90 -1.53
N ASN A 100 -7.08 14.29 -2.19
CA ASN A 100 -8.49 14.68 -2.08
C ASN A 100 -9.25 14.01 -0.92
N ASP A 101 -8.60 13.17 -0.11
CA ASP A 101 -9.25 12.34 0.94
C ASP A 101 -10.32 11.37 0.42
N ASP A 102 -10.21 10.98 -0.85
CA ASP A 102 -11.18 10.10 -1.49
C ASP A 102 -10.82 8.63 -1.22
N ALA A 103 -11.12 8.17 -0.02
CA ALA A 103 -10.81 6.81 0.42
C ALA A 103 -11.44 5.74 -0.49
N GLU A 104 -12.63 5.99 -1.05
CA GLU A 104 -13.29 5.04 -1.95
C GLU A 104 -12.56 4.98 -3.30
N ARG A 105 -12.14 6.11 -3.87
CA ARG A 105 -11.32 6.13 -5.08
C ARG A 105 -9.95 5.49 -4.84
N VAL A 106 -9.32 5.73 -3.69
CA VAL A 106 -8.06 5.05 -3.30
C VAL A 106 -8.26 3.53 -3.25
N LYS A 107 -9.33 3.06 -2.60
CA LYS A 107 -9.70 1.64 -2.53
C LYS A 107 -9.85 1.04 -3.93
N GLN A 108 -10.60 1.68 -4.81
CA GLN A 108 -10.83 1.20 -6.18
C GLN A 108 -9.52 1.10 -6.99
N ILE A 109 -8.68 2.12 -6.91
CA ILE A 109 -7.38 2.16 -7.60
C ILE A 109 -6.47 1.05 -7.08
N LEU A 110 -6.35 0.88 -5.76
CA LEU A 110 -5.49 -0.13 -5.16
C LEU A 110 -5.95 -1.56 -5.44
N ILE A 111 -7.26 -1.83 -5.38
CA ILE A 111 -7.80 -3.15 -5.75
C ILE A 111 -7.50 -3.47 -7.21
N ARG A 112 -7.67 -2.49 -8.11
CA ARG A 112 -7.33 -2.66 -9.53
C ARG A 112 -5.84 -2.96 -9.72
N LEU A 113 -4.97 -2.15 -9.10
CA LEU A 113 -3.52 -2.35 -9.16
C LEU A 113 -3.10 -3.71 -8.59
N ALA A 114 -3.65 -4.11 -7.45
CA ALA A 114 -3.39 -5.41 -6.83
C ALA A 114 -3.75 -6.57 -7.77
N ARG A 115 -4.93 -6.52 -8.41
CA ARG A 115 -5.35 -7.55 -9.38
C ARG A 115 -4.41 -7.63 -10.57
N GLU A 116 -4.11 -6.48 -11.19
CA GLU A 116 -3.21 -6.42 -12.35
C GLU A 116 -1.81 -6.93 -12.01
N TYR A 117 -1.27 -6.50 -10.88
CA TYR A 117 0.08 -6.87 -10.43
C TYR A 117 0.17 -8.37 -10.12
N MET A 118 -0.78 -8.89 -9.34
CA MET A 118 -0.78 -10.31 -8.97
C MET A 118 -0.99 -11.22 -10.19
N ALA A 119 -1.80 -10.79 -11.17
CA ALA A 119 -1.95 -11.52 -12.43
C ALA A 119 -0.63 -11.57 -13.23
N LYS A 120 0.17 -10.50 -13.20
CA LYS A 120 1.50 -10.47 -13.85
C LYS A 120 2.52 -11.34 -13.13
N VAL A 121 2.65 -11.19 -11.81
CA VAL A 121 3.70 -11.91 -11.05
C VAL A 121 3.45 -13.43 -11.02
N ARG A 122 2.19 -13.87 -10.96
CA ARG A 122 1.86 -15.31 -10.98
C ARG A 122 1.93 -15.96 -12.36
N SER A 123 2.10 -15.16 -13.42
CA SER A 123 2.23 -15.67 -14.80
C SER A 123 3.67 -15.99 -15.21
N VAL A 124 4.62 -15.72 -14.31
CA VAL A 124 6.06 -15.98 -14.45
C VAL A 124 6.41 -17.22 -13.64
#